data_AF-A0A4R1K232-F1
#
_entry.id   AF-A0A4R1K232-F1
#
_cell.length_a   1.000
_cell.length_b   1.000
_cell.length_c   1.000
_cell.angle_alpha   90.00
_cell.angle_beta   90.00
_cell.angle_gamma   90.00
#
_symmetry.space_group_name_H-M   'P 1'
#
loop_
_entity.id
_entity.type
_entity.pdbx_description
1 polymer ?
#
loop_
_entity_poly.entity_id
_entity_poly.type
_entity_poly.pdbx_seq_one_letter_code
_entity_poly.pdbx_strand_id
1 'polypeptide(L)'
;MLICAKDGWREDWSKAIPSTWNYQTCHKYQSIPIYALSQDNKLLVVRPVLPKLNPVAAIWWWLLNRYRKVDVQFTPVSADATKAFQEILSQSVHCDDTTELDKHWLEQQINDAHSYYDFAKIYQQSGWSMTHH
;
A
#
# COMPACT_ATOMS: atom_id res chain seq x y z
N MET A 1 -7.85 -3.67 5.06
CA MET A 1 -6.43 -3.55 5.42
C MET A 1 -5.97 -2.25 4.81
N LEU A 2 -5.32 -1.40 5.60
CA LEU A 2 -4.80 -0.14 5.07
C LEU A 2 -3.41 -0.38 4.52
N ILE A 3 -3.22 0.02 3.28
CA ILE A 3 -2.03 -0.27 2.51
C ILE A 3 -1.29 1.03 2.27
N CYS A 4 0.03 1.00 2.47
CA CYS A 4 0.90 2.11 2.12
C CYS A 4 2.24 1.58 1.63
N ALA A 5 2.71 2.08 0.50
CA ALA A 5 4.06 1.85 0.00
C ALA A 5 4.92 3.11 0.15
N LYS A 6 6.24 2.92 0.18
CA LYS A 6 7.21 4.01 0.40
C LYS A 6 7.20 5.10 -0.68
N ASP A 7 6.66 4.78 -1.85
CA ASP A 7 6.55 5.68 -2.99
C ASP A 7 5.28 6.54 -2.97
N GLY A 8 4.52 6.51 -1.88
CA GLY A 8 3.30 7.28 -1.73
C GLY A 8 2.02 6.55 -2.12
N TRP A 9 2.11 5.33 -2.67
CA TRP A 9 0.91 4.58 -3.03
C TRP A 9 0.15 4.11 -1.79
N ARG A 10 -1.16 4.34 -1.76
CA ARG A 10 -2.07 4.02 -0.65
C ARG A 10 -3.37 3.41 -1.16
N GLU A 11 -3.93 2.45 -0.42
CA GLU A 11 -5.21 1.81 -0.79
C GLU A 11 -5.88 1.16 0.44
N ASP A 12 -7.20 0.93 0.37
CA ASP A 12 -7.91 0.07 1.33
C ASP A 12 -8.30 -1.27 0.71
N TRP A 13 -7.67 -2.35 1.20
CA TRP A 13 -7.98 -3.73 0.84
C TRP A 13 -8.93 -4.40 1.84
N SER A 14 -9.79 -3.64 2.53
CA SER A 14 -10.79 -4.18 3.47
C SER A 14 -11.84 -5.04 2.77
N LYS A 15 -12.20 -4.69 1.53
CA LYS A 15 -13.22 -5.41 0.74
C LYS A 15 -12.63 -6.50 -0.14
N ALA A 16 -11.50 -6.22 -0.79
CA ALA A 16 -10.82 -7.17 -1.66
C ALA A 16 -9.34 -6.78 -1.81
N ILE A 17 -8.47 -7.78 -1.94
CA ILE A 17 -7.07 -7.56 -2.33
C ILE A 17 -7.01 -7.45 -3.87
N PRO A 18 -6.44 -6.37 -4.43
CA PRO A 18 -6.19 -6.26 -5.86
C PRO A 18 -5.34 -7.42 -6.35
N SER A 19 -5.91 -8.21 -7.26
CA SER A 19 -5.27 -9.42 -7.76
C SER A 19 -4.67 -9.24 -9.16
N THR A 20 -4.91 -8.11 -9.84
CA THR A 20 -4.45 -7.87 -11.22
C THR A 20 -3.33 -6.84 -11.27
N TRP A 21 -2.18 -7.26 -11.76
CA TRP A 21 -0.97 -6.46 -11.81
C TRP A 21 -0.31 -6.60 -13.18
N ASN A 22 0.23 -5.51 -13.71
CA ASN A 22 1.06 -5.57 -14.91
C ASN A 22 2.52 -5.90 -14.55
N TYR A 23 3.36 -6.14 -15.57
CA TYR A 23 4.75 -6.52 -15.34
C TYR A 23 5.50 -5.46 -14.54
N GLN A 24 5.34 -4.18 -14.91
CA GLN A 24 6.03 -3.07 -14.27
C GLN A 24 5.62 -2.91 -12.79
N THR A 25 4.32 -2.91 -12.50
CA THR A 25 3.80 -2.82 -11.13
C THR A 25 4.28 -4.00 -10.30
N CYS A 26 4.22 -5.23 -10.84
CA CYS A 26 4.70 -6.43 -10.14
C CYS A 26 6.18 -6.33 -9.81
N HIS A 27 7.00 -5.98 -10.79
CA HIS A 27 8.45 -5.85 -10.59
C HIS A 27 8.79 -4.70 -9.63
N LYS A 28 8.09 -3.56 -9.72
CA LYS A 28 8.26 -2.40 -8.83
C LYS A 28 8.08 -2.80 -7.37
N TYR A 29 6.96 -3.42 -7.03
CA TYR A 29 6.67 -3.76 -5.62
C TYR A 29 7.27 -5.09 -5.16
N GLN A 30 8.03 -5.80 -6.00
CA GLN A 30 9.00 -6.77 -5.51
C GLN A 30 10.18 -6.08 -4.81
N SER A 31 10.64 -4.95 -5.36
CA SER A 31 11.77 -4.18 -4.83
C SER A 31 11.35 -3.17 -3.75
N ILE A 32 10.15 -2.60 -3.89
CA ILE A 32 9.58 -1.63 -2.95
C ILE A 32 8.50 -2.34 -2.14
N PRO A 33 8.76 -2.73 -0.87
CA PRO A 33 7.76 -3.42 -0.07
C PRO A 33 6.56 -2.52 0.19
N ILE A 34 5.39 -3.14 0.20
CA ILE A 34 4.14 -2.53 0.60
C ILE A 34 3.90 -2.89 2.05
N TYR A 35 3.48 -1.94 2.87
CA TYR A 35 3.09 -2.19 4.25
C TYR A 35 1.57 -2.26 4.34
N ALA A 36 1.07 -3.23 5.09
CA ALA A 36 -0.36 -3.45 5.31
C ALA A 36 -0.66 -3.51 6.80
N LEU A 37 -1.47 -2.58 7.29
CA LEU A 37 -2.01 -2.63 8.64
C LEU A 37 -3.34 -3.41 8.61
N SER A 38 -3.41 -4.51 9.36
CA SER A 38 -4.60 -5.36 9.48
C SER A 38 -5.54 -4.89 10.59
N GLN A 39 -6.79 -5.37 10.56
CA GLN A 39 -7.82 -5.07 11.57
C GLN A 39 -7.40 -5.50 12.99
N ASP A 40 -6.58 -6.53 13.10
CA ASP A 40 -6.03 -7.02 14.38
C ASP A 40 -4.83 -6.18 14.88
N ASN A 41 -4.60 -4.97 14.32
CA ASN A 41 -3.45 -4.12 14.60
C ASN A 41 -2.09 -4.77 14.31
N LYS A 42 -2.06 -5.80 13.45
CA LYS A 42 -0.79 -6.41 13.00
C LYS A 42 -0.34 -5.73 11.73
N LEU A 43 0.91 -5.26 11.74
CA LEU A 43 1.57 -4.79 10.54
C LEU A 43 2.18 -5.96 9.77
N LEU A 44 1.97 -5.95 8.46
CA LEU A 44 2.45 -6.95 7.53
C LEU A 44 3.23 -6.25 6.42
N VAL A 45 4.25 -6.92 5.88
CA VAL A 45 4.84 -6.56 4.61
C VAL A 45 4.20 -7.42 3.53
N VAL A 46 3.68 -6.78 2.49
CA VAL A 46 3.07 -7.40 1.33
C VAL A 46 4.06 -7.34 0.16
N ARG A 47 4.26 -8.47 -0.50
CA ARG A 47 5.03 -8.55 -1.75
C ARG A 47 4.26 -9.34 -2.81
N PRO A 48 4.25 -8.88 -4.07
CA PRO A 48 3.74 -9.68 -5.16
C PRO A 48 4.67 -10.87 -5.44
N VAL A 49 4.07 -12.03 -5.67
CA VAL A 49 4.76 -13.25 -6.08
C VAL A 49 4.81 -13.27 -7.60
N LEU A 50 6.00 -13.24 -8.18
CA LEU A 50 6.14 -13.35 -9.63
C LEU A 50 5.48 -14.64 -10.12
N PRO A 51 4.57 -14.56 -11.12
CA PRO A 51 3.95 -15.73 -11.66
C PRO A 51 5.01 -16.64 -12.28
N LYS A 52 4.85 -17.96 -12.09
CA LYS A 52 5.69 -18.95 -12.77
C LYS A 52 5.36 -18.95 -14.26
N LEU A 53 6.17 -18.25 -15.04
CA LEU A 53 6.03 -18.14 -16.49
C LEU A 53 7.18 -18.88 -17.18
N ASN A 54 6.88 -19.47 -18.34
CA ASN A 54 7.95 -19.89 -19.24
C ASN A 54 8.65 -18.65 -19.85
N PRO A 55 9.88 -18.80 -20.38
CA PRO A 55 10.68 -17.66 -20.85
C PRO A 55 9.97 -16.80 -21.90
N VAL A 56 9.27 -17.43 -22.86
CA VAL A 56 8.55 -16.72 -23.93
C VAL A 56 7.40 -15.90 -23.35
N ALA A 57 6.61 -16.48 -22.46
CA ALA A 57 5.51 -15.80 -21.80
C ALA A 57 5.98 -14.65 -20.89
N ALA A 58 7.14 -14.79 -20.24
CA ALA A 58 7.77 -13.73 -19.47
C ALA A 58 8.18 -12.55 -20.37
N ILE A 59 8.80 -12.82 -21.52
CA ILE A 59 9.16 -11.80 -22.52
C ILE A 59 7.91 -11.08 -23.03
N TRP A 60 6.85 -11.83 -23.38
CA TRP A 60 5.59 -11.22 -23.84
C TRP A 60 4.91 -10.37 -22.75
N TRP A 61 4.97 -10.80 -21.49
CA TRP A 61 4.39 -10.03 -20.40
C TRP A 61 5.15 -8.74 -20.15
N TRP A 62 6.48 -8.77 -20.22
CA TRP A 62 7.33 -7.59 -20.18
C TRP A 62 7.05 -6.64 -21.34
N LEU A 63 7.07 -7.14 -22.59
CA LEU A 63 6.86 -6.33 -23.80
C LEU A 63 5.49 -5.66 -23.85
N LEU A 64 4.43 -6.42 -23.52
CA LEU A 64 3.06 -5.92 -23.64
C LEU A 64 2.55 -5.26 -22.37
N ASN A 65 3.31 -5.33 -21.26
CA ASN A 65 2.95 -4.84 -19.93
C ASN A 65 1.48 -5.11 -19.56
N ARG A 66 0.98 -6.31 -19.87
CA ARG A 66 -0.44 -6.66 -19.68
C ARG A 66 -0.77 -6.96 -18.23
N TYR A 67 -1.99 -6.65 -17.80
CA TYR A 67 -2.50 -7.09 -16.51
C TYR A 67 -2.64 -8.62 -16.46
N ARG A 68 -2.22 -9.22 -15.35
CA ARG A 68 -2.40 -10.64 -15.04
C ARG A 68 -2.69 -10.83 -13.56
N LYS A 69 -3.30 -11.96 -13.23
CA LYS A 69 -3.49 -12.35 -11.84
C LYS A 69 -2.14 -12.63 -11.19
N VAL A 70 -1.85 -11.97 -10.08
CA VAL A 70 -0.62 -12.09 -9.28
C VAL A 70 -1.01 -12.40 -7.85
N ASP A 71 -0.38 -13.42 -7.28
CA ASP A 71 -0.56 -13.74 -5.86
C ASP A 71 0.27 -12.80 -5.00
N VAL A 72 -0.16 -12.57 -3.77
CA VAL A 72 0.58 -11.75 -2.79
C VAL A 72 0.98 -12.59 -1.59
N GLN A 73 2.18 -12.33 -1.08
CA GLN A 73 2.67 -12.91 0.16
C GLN A 73 2.62 -11.88 1.27
N PHE A 74 2.14 -12.30 2.45
CA PHE A 74 2.14 -11.51 3.67
C PHE A 74 3.20 -12.04 4.63
N THR A 75 4.07 -11.15 5.10
CA THR A 75 5.08 -11.49 6.10
C THR A 75 4.89 -10.59 7.33
N PRO A 76 4.75 -11.15 8.55
CA PRO A 76 4.65 -10.34 9.76
C PRO A 76 5.94 -9.57 10.01
N VAL A 77 5.80 -8.35 10.52
CA VAL A 77 6.91 -7.54 11.04
C VAL A 77 6.86 -7.51 12.57
N SER A 78 7.97 -7.11 13.21
CA SER A 78 8.05 -7.01 14.68
C SER A 78 7.00 -6.05 15.25
N ALA A 79 6.65 -6.24 16.52
CA ALA A 79 5.55 -5.53 17.18
C ALA A 79 5.71 -4.00 17.21
N ASP A 80 6.95 -3.47 17.13
CA ASP A 80 7.23 -2.02 17.13
C ASP A 80 7.02 -1.35 15.76
N ALA A 81 6.55 -2.08 14.75
CA ALA A 81 6.51 -1.59 13.38
C ALA A 81 5.34 -0.63 13.08
N THR A 82 4.35 -0.47 13.97
CA THR A 82 3.26 0.52 13.82
C THR A 82 3.81 1.93 13.63
N LYS A 83 4.89 2.29 14.34
CA LYS A 83 5.57 3.58 14.16
C LYS A 83 6.19 3.71 12.77
N ALA A 84 6.77 2.63 12.23
CA ALA A 84 7.31 2.63 10.87
C ALA A 84 6.19 2.81 9.82
N PHE A 85 5.01 2.21 10.04
CA PHE A 85 3.86 2.46 9.18
C PHE A 85 3.38 3.91 9.25
N GLN A 86 3.32 4.48 10.46
CA GLN A 86 2.97 5.88 10.68
C GLN A 86 3.94 6.84 9.96
N GLU A 87 5.25 6.59 10.05
CA GLU A 87 6.28 7.37 9.35
C GLU A 87 6.11 7.30 7.83
N ILE A 88 5.89 6.10 7.29
CA ILE A 88 5.67 5.91 5.85
C ILE A 88 4.38 6.59 5.40
N LEU A 89 3.29 6.46 6.17
CA LEU A 89 2.02 7.10 5.88
C LEU A 89 2.17 8.62 5.91
N SER A 90 2.87 9.19 6.89
CA SER A 90 3.15 10.62 6.97
C SER A 90 3.96 11.13 5.78
N GLN A 91 5.04 10.44 5.39
CA GLN A 91 5.81 10.76 4.18
C GLN A 91 4.93 10.75 2.93
N SER A 92 4.01 9.79 2.86
CA SER A 92 3.12 9.65 1.73
C SER A 92 2.17 10.86 1.58
N VAL A 93 1.77 11.51 2.69
CA VAL A 93 0.96 12.74 2.69
C VAL A 93 1.73 13.92 2.11
N HIS A 94 3.02 14.04 2.46
CA HIS A 94 3.87 15.13 1.97
C HIS A 94 4.06 15.07 0.45
N CYS A 95 4.10 13.86 -0.11
CA CYS A 95 4.21 13.64 -1.55
C CYS A 95 2.90 13.86 -2.33
N ASP A 96 1.77 14.07 -1.66
CA ASP A 96 0.47 14.31 -2.29
C ASP A 96 0.30 15.81 -2.63
N ASP A 97 -0.43 16.12 -3.70
CA ASP A 97 -0.70 17.50 -4.15
C ASP A 97 -1.80 18.20 -3.30
N THR A 98 -2.03 17.71 -2.08
CA THR A 98 -2.99 18.27 -1.12
C THR A 98 -2.55 19.65 -0.63
N THR A 99 -3.51 20.47 -0.18
CA THR A 99 -3.20 21.81 0.32
C THR A 99 -2.40 21.72 1.62
N GLU A 100 -1.52 22.69 1.88
CA GLU A 100 -0.68 22.74 3.09
C GLU A 100 -1.49 22.69 4.40
N LEU A 101 -2.71 23.25 4.40
CA LEU A 101 -3.61 23.23 5.56
C LEU A 101 -4.11 21.81 5.86
N ASP A 102 -4.44 21.05 4.81
CA ASP A 102 -4.90 19.67 4.92
C ASP A 102 -3.75 18.73 5.31
N LYS A 103 -2.54 18.99 4.81
CA LYS A 103 -1.32 18.23 5.17
C LYS A 103 -1.00 18.30 6.65
N HIS A 104 -0.96 19.50 7.22
CA HIS A 104 -0.65 19.66 8.65
C HIS A 104 -1.71 18.97 9.54
N TRP A 105 -2.99 19.07 9.19
CA TRP A 105 -4.05 18.37 9.94
C TRP A 105 -3.89 16.85 9.83
N LEU A 106 -3.66 16.32 8.62
CA LEU A 106 -3.46 14.89 8.39
C LEU A 106 -2.25 14.34 9.13
N GLU A 107 -1.13 15.05 9.11
CA GLU A 107 0.09 14.65 9.81
C GLU A 107 -0.12 14.59 11.32
N GLN A 108 -0.82 15.57 11.89
CA GLN A 108 -1.13 15.56 13.31
C GLN A 108 -2.02 14.36 13.68
N GLN A 109 -3.08 14.11 12.90
CA GLN A 109 -3.95 12.95 13.12
C GLN A 109 -3.20 11.62 12.98
N ILE A 110 -2.33 11.49 11.98
CA ILE A 110 -1.47 10.32 11.79
C ILE A 110 -0.54 10.15 13.00
N ASN A 111 -0.04 11.24 13.56
CA ASN A 111 0.87 11.20 14.71
C ASN A 111 0.19 10.75 16.01
N ASP A 112 -1.08 11.08 16.17
CA ASP A 112 -1.90 10.71 17.33
C ASP A 112 -2.52 9.30 17.18
N ALA A 113 -2.42 8.67 16.00
CA ALA A 113 -3.00 7.37 15.71
C ALA A 113 -2.14 6.21 16.23
N HIS A 114 -2.78 5.23 16.87
CA HIS A 114 -2.09 4.08 17.46
C HIS A 114 -2.68 2.73 17.05
N SER A 115 -3.82 2.72 16.35
CA SER A 115 -4.51 1.51 15.93
C SER A 115 -4.97 1.58 14.48
N TYR A 116 -5.25 0.42 13.89
CA TYR A 116 -5.90 0.28 12.59
C TYR A 116 -7.17 1.13 12.51
N TYR A 117 -7.95 1.16 13.58
CA TYR A 117 -9.19 1.92 13.61
C TYR A 117 -8.94 3.42 13.43
N ASP A 118 -7.92 3.96 14.11
CA ASP A 118 -7.54 5.37 14.00
C ASP A 118 -7.09 5.70 12.58
N PHE A 119 -6.16 4.90 12.03
CA PHE A 119 -5.68 5.09 10.65
C PHE A 119 -6.81 4.93 9.62
N ALA A 120 -7.75 4.02 9.84
CA ALA A 120 -8.88 3.79 8.91
C ALA A 120 -9.83 4.98 8.90
N LYS A 121 -10.09 5.55 10.08
CA LYS A 121 -10.90 6.76 10.22
C LYS A 121 -10.23 7.93 9.51
N ILE A 122 -8.92 8.13 9.69
CA ILE A 122 -8.17 9.18 8.99
C ILE A 122 -8.28 8.99 7.47
N TYR A 123 -8.08 7.77 6.97
CA TYR A 123 -8.18 7.46 5.53
C TYR A 123 -9.58 7.70 4.94
N GLN A 124 -10.64 7.50 5.74
CA GLN A 124 -12.01 7.81 5.33
C GLN A 124 -12.28 9.32 5.32
N GLN A 125 -11.77 10.04 6.32
CA GLN A 125 -11.98 11.48 6.50
C GLN A 125 -11.14 12.32 5.53
N SER A 126 -10.00 11.82 5.08
CA SER A 126 -9.09 12.50 4.15
C SER A 126 -9.61 12.56 2.71
N GLY A 127 -10.69 11.83 2.39
CA GLY A 127 -11.20 11.70 1.02
C GLY A 127 -10.37 10.77 0.13
N TRP A 128 -9.25 10.21 0.62
CA TRP A 128 -8.43 9.25 -0.15
C TRP A 128 -9.19 7.97 -0.51
N SER A 129 -10.19 7.59 0.28
CA SER A 129 -11.05 6.45 0.00
C SER A 129 -11.91 6.59 -1.28
N MET A 130 -12.00 7.79 -1.87
CA MET A 130 -12.86 8.07 -3.05
C MET A 130 -12.11 8.15 -4.38
N THR A 131 -10.77 8.07 -4.39
CA THR A 131 -9.97 8.05 -5.62
C THR A 131 -9.82 6.63 -6.17
N HIS A 132 -10.90 6.06 -6.68
CA HIS A 132 -10.83 4.97 -7.66
C HIS A 132 -11.91 5.20 -8.73
N HIS A 133 -11.51 5.86 -9.81
CA HIS A 133 -12.16 5.80 -11.12
C HIS A 133 -11.18 5.22 -12.12
#